data_AF-A0A6A6N9S9-F1
#
_entry.id   AF-A0A6A6N9S9-F1
#
_cell.length_a   1.000
_cell.length_b   1.000
_cell.length_c   1.000
_cell.angle_alpha   90.00
_cell.angle_beta   90.00
_cell.angle_gamma   90.00
#
_symmetry.space_group_name_H-M   'P 1'
#
loop_
_entity.id
_entity.type
_entity.pdbx_description
1 polymer ?
#
loop_
_entity_poly.entity_id
_entity_poly.type
_entity_poly.pdbx_seq_one_letter_code
_entity_poly.pdbx_strand_id
1 'polypeptide(L)'
;MDQRLKDAAQAGDIDALYALIREDAFVLKRIDELPIVDTPLHIAASAGHVDFAMEIVNLKASFTRKLNPDGFSPMHLALQNGKEVMVLWLLDVDKDLVRVKARGGKTPLHDAAEIGNLLSCLDGFFDACPESIQDVTNQGDTALHIALRSKKIKAFEKLMDWLRCSIFIDAQFWQENSLTGKTSKATPCCTLLLQAIKSRCSENVDRKTQCC
;
A
#
# COMPACT_ATOMS: atom_id res chain seq x y z
N MET A 1 -13.20 -12.85 17.08
CA MET A 1 -12.47 -11.97 18.02
C MET A 1 -13.43 -11.49 19.09
N ASP A 2 -13.00 -11.49 20.36
CA ASP A 2 -13.77 -10.99 21.51
C ASP A 2 -14.21 -9.53 21.28
N GLN A 3 -15.45 -9.21 21.65
CA GLN A 3 -15.98 -7.85 21.53
C GLN A 3 -15.19 -6.85 22.38
N ARG A 4 -14.74 -7.23 23.58
CA ARG A 4 -13.94 -6.34 24.45
C ARG A 4 -12.62 -5.92 23.78
N LEU A 5 -11.99 -6.86 23.07
CA LEU A 5 -10.75 -6.58 22.34
C LEU A 5 -11.00 -5.69 21.10
N LYS A 6 -12.15 -5.86 20.44
CA LYS A 6 -12.58 -4.94 19.36
C LYS A 6 -12.77 -3.53 19.89
N ASP A 7 -13.49 -3.39 21.00
CA ASP A 7 -13.79 -2.08 21.60
C ASP A 7 -12.50 -1.39 22.07
N ALA A 8 -11.58 -2.13 22.69
CA ALA A 8 -10.26 -1.62 23.07
C ALA A 8 -9.47 -1.12 21.86
N ALA A 9 -9.42 -1.89 20.76
CA ALA A 9 -8.74 -1.49 19.54
C ALA A 9 -9.41 -0.29 18.84
N GLN A 10 -10.74 -0.21 18.89
CA GLN A 10 -11.53 0.86 18.31
C GLN A 10 -11.38 2.18 19.07
N ALA A 11 -11.15 2.12 20.39
CA ALA A 11 -10.90 3.28 21.25
C ALA A 11 -9.41 3.63 21.39
N GLY A 12 -8.51 2.72 21.00
CA GLY A 12 -7.07 2.84 21.25
C GLY A 12 -6.68 2.62 22.72
N ASP A 13 -7.48 1.87 23.47
CA ASP A 13 -7.29 1.65 24.91
C ASP A 13 -6.26 0.55 25.18
N ILE A 14 -5.02 0.97 25.44
CA ILE A 14 -3.88 0.10 25.72
C ILE A 14 -4.05 -0.60 27.09
N ASP A 15 -4.66 0.05 28.08
CA ASP A 15 -4.86 -0.54 29.40
C ASP A 15 -5.86 -1.71 29.34
N ALA A 16 -6.95 -1.55 28.57
CA ALA A 16 -7.90 -2.60 28.30
C ALA A 16 -7.26 -3.77 27.53
N LEU A 17 -6.37 -3.50 26.57
CA LEU A 17 -5.60 -4.54 25.89
C LEU A 17 -4.79 -5.38 26.88
N TYR A 18 -4.03 -4.74 27.76
CA TYR A 18 -3.23 -5.46 28.75
C TYR A 18 -4.07 -6.16 29.82
N ALA A 19 -5.22 -5.61 30.20
CA ALA A 19 -6.16 -6.31 31.09
C ALA A 19 -6.63 -7.63 30.45
N LEU A 20 -7.02 -7.60 29.17
CA LEU A 20 -7.42 -8.79 28.42
C LEU A 20 -6.29 -9.82 28.26
N ILE A 21 -5.05 -9.37 28.05
CA ILE A 21 -3.88 -10.26 27.97
C ILE A 21 -3.57 -10.91 29.33
N ARG A 22 -3.78 -10.20 30.44
CA ARG A 22 -3.61 -10.78 31.78
C ARG A 22 -4.67 -11.84 32.08
N GLU A 23 -5.90 -11.62 31.63
CA GLU A 23 -6.99 -12.61 31.72
C GLU A 23 -6.70 -13.84 30.83
N ASP A 24 -6.17 -13.62 29.62
CA ASP A 24 -5.85 -14.68 28.67
C ASP A 24 -4.59 -14.36 27.84
N ALA A 25 -3.47 -14.92 28.27
CA ALA A 25 -2.17 -14.72 27.62
C ALA A 25 -2.09 -15.25 26.18
N PHE A 26 -3.02 -16.12 25.76
CA PHE A 26 -3.04 -16.72 24.43
C PHE A 26 -4.02 -16.05 23.47
N VAL A 27 -4.70 -14.97 23.90
CA VAL A 27 -5.73 -14.28 23.10
C VAL A 27 -5.23 -13.87 21.72
N LEU A 28 -4.04 -13.25 21.63
CA LEU A 28 -3.45 -12.81 20.37
C LEU A 28 -2.93 -13.99 19.54
N LYS A 29 -2.39 -15.04 20.19
CA LYS A 29 -1.87 -16.22 19.50
C LYS A 29 -2.98 -16.97 18.76
N ARG A 30 -4.14 -17.18 19.38
CA ARG A 30 -5.28 -17.87 18.73
C ARG A 30 -5.83 -17.08 17.56
N ILE A 31 -5.85 -15.74 17.65
CA ILE A 31 -6.18 -14.89 16.49
C ILE A 31 -5.10 -15.06 15.42
N ASP A 32 -3.82 -15.18 15.81
CA ASP A 32 -2.74 -15.33 14.85
C ASP A 32 -2.72 -16.69 14.11
N GLU A 33 -3.31 -17.73 14.68
CA GLU A 33 -3.40 -19.04 14.02
C GLU A 33 -4.46 -19.07 12.92
N LEU A 34 -5.41 -18.12 12.92
CA LEU A 34 -6.44 -18.03 11.90
C LEU A 34 -5.90 -17.35 10.63
N PRO A 35 -6.04 -17.98 9.44
CA PRO A 35 -5.47 -17.46 8.20
C PRO A 35 -6.17 -16.20 7.71
N ILE A 36 -7.49 -16.14 7.83
CA ILE A 36 -8.32 -14.98 7.50
C ILE A 36 -9.12 -14.63 8.75
N VAL A 37 -8.84 -13.47 9.33
CA VAL A 37 -9.49 -13.01 10.56
C VAL A 37 -9.32 -11.50 10.69
N ASP A 38 -10.31 -10.86 11.29
CA ASP A 38 -10.16 -9.47 11.72
C ASP A 38 -9.29 -9.42 12.99
N THR A 39 -8.21 -8.64 12.95
CA THR A 39 -7.24 -8.54 14.05
C THR A 39 -7.39 -7.19 14.75
N PRO A 40 -6.92 -7.04 16.00
CA PRO A 40 -6.94 -5.74 16.68
C PRO A 40 -6.21 -4.66 15.87
N LEU A 41 -5.17 -5.04 15.10
CA LEU A 41 -4.43 -4.11 14.25
C LEU A 41 -5.27 -3.60 13.07
N HIS A 42 -6.15 -4.40 12.48
CA HIS A 42 -7.06 -3.93 11.42
C HIS A 42 -7.97 -2.81 11.92
N ILE A 43 -8.55 -3.00 13.11
CA ILE A 43 -9.45 -2.04 13.74
C ILE A 43 -8.68 -0.77 14.13
N ALA A 44 -7.55 -0.92 14.82
CA ALA A 44 -6.72 0.22 15.23
C ALA A 44 -6.20 1.02 14.02
N ALA A 45 -5.82 0.34 12.93
CA ALA A 45 -5.38 0.99 11.70
C ALA A 45 -6.51 1.76 11.00
N SER A 46 -7.71 1.17 10.93
CA SER A 46 -8.92 1.82 10.43
C SER A 46 -9.28 3.07 11.25
N ALA A 47 -9.14 3.00 12.58
CA ALA A 47 -9.41 4.11 13.49
C ALA A 47 -8.30 5.19 13.49
N GLY A 48 -7.05 4.80 13.23
CA GLY A 48 -5.87 5.65 13.26
C GLY A 48 -5.16 5.71 14.62
N HIS A 49 -5.35 4.72 15.50
CA HIS A 49 -4.72 4.67 16.82
C HIS A 49 -3.30 4.12 16.75
N VAL A 50 -2.33 4.97 16.42
CA VAL A 50 -0.92 4.60 16.24
C VAL A 50 -0.32 4.00 17.51
N ASP A 51 -0.57 4.58 18.67
CA ASP A 51 -0.01 4.07 19.94
C ASP A 51 -0.49 2.65 20.27
N PHE A 52 -1.78 2.39 20.08
CA PHE A 52 -2.33 1.04 20.21
C PHE A 52 -1.76 0.08 19.16
N ALA A 53 -1.63 0.54 17.92
CA ALA A 53 -1.05 -0.25 16.84
C ALA A 53 0.42 -0.62 17.11
N MET A 54 1.21 0.31 17.67
CA MET A 54 2.58 0.07 18.12
C MET A 54 2.64 -1.09 19.11
N GLU A 55 1.81 -1.06 20.16
CA GLU A 55 1.78 -2.14 21.14
C GLU A 55 1.37 -3.48 20.53
N ILE A 56 0.36 -3.49 19.66
CA ILE A 56 -0.06 -4.71 18.97
C ILE A 56 1.06 -5.27 18.07
N VAL A 57 1.80 -4.43 17.36
CA VAL A 57 2.92 -4.87 16.52
C VAL A 57 4.08 -5.40 17.37
N ASN A 58 4.39 -4.76 18.50
CA ASN A 58 5.40 -5.25 19.45
C ASN A 58 5.04 -6.64 20.00
N LEU A 59 3.76 -6.88 20.27
CA LEU A 59 3.26 -8.16 20.75
C LEU A 59 3.13 -9.20 19.62
N LYS A 60 2.71 -8.77 18.42
CA LYS A 60 2.41 -9.66 17.30
C LYS A 60 2.58 -8.99 15.92
N ALA A 61 3.83 -8.82 15.51
CA ALA A 61 4.20 -8.23 14.22
C ALA A 61 3.57 -8.90 13.00
N SER A 62 3.24 -10.20 13.06
CA SER A 62 2.56 -10.91 11.94
C SER A 62 1.22 -10.30 11.54
N PHE A 63 0.57 -9.53 12.42
CA PHE A 63 -0.70 -8.87 12.11
C PHE A 63 -0.59 -7.80 11.04
N THR A 64 0.59 -7.21 10.79
CA THR A 64 0.79 -6.14 9.79
C THR A 64 0.47 -6.59 8.36
N ARG A 65 0.65 -7.88 8.07
CA ARG A 65 0.47 -8.48 6.74
C ARG A 65 -0.81 -9.29 6.58
N LYS A 66 -1.54 -9.53 7.67
CA LYS A 66 -2.78 -10.31 7.61
C LYS A 66 -3.85 -9.63 6.80
N LEU A 67 -4.71 -10.45 6.20
CA LEU A 67 -5.91 -9.98 5.54
C LEU A 67 -7.12 -10.30 6.41
N ASN A 68 -8.00 -9.32 6.56
CA ASN A 68 -9.31 -9.50 7.18
C ASN A 68 -10.26 -10.28 6.24
N PRO A 69 -11.49 -10.62 6.68
CA PRO A 69 -12.47 -11.33 5.85
C PRO A 69 -12.86 -10.63 4.54
N ASP A 70 -12.73 -9.31 4.49
CA ASP A 70 -12.97 -8.51 3.27
C ASP A 70 -11.76 -8.50 2.31
N GLY A 71 -10.64 -9.10 2.74
CA GLY A 71 -9.42 -9.24 1.98
C GLY A 71 -8.50 -8.02 2.06
N PHE A 72 -8.59 -7.20 3.10
CA PHE A 72 -7.77 -6.01 3.28
C PHE A 72 -6.76 -6.19 4.42
N SER A 73 -5.55 -5.64 4.25
CA SER A 73 -4.57 -5.54 5.33
C SER A 73 -4.80 -4.28 6.17
N PRO A 74 -4.16 -4.16 7.36
CA PRO A 74 -4.24 -2.95 8.17
C PRO A 74 -3.87 -1.67 7.41
N MET A 75 -2.83 -1.72 6.55
CA MET A 75 -2.42 -0.56 5.74
C MET A 75 -3.49 -0.16 4.71
N HIS A 76 -4.20 -1.12 4.11
CA HIS A 76 -5.31 -0.81 3.20
C HIS A 76 -6.47 -0.14 3.94
N LEU A 77 -6.83 -0.63 5.14
CA LEU A 77 -7.87 -0.01 5.95
C LEU A 77 -7.49 1.40 6.42
N ALA A 78 -6.22 1.62 6.78
CA ALA A 78 -5.73 2.96 7.12
C ALA A 78 -5.83 3.92 5.94
N LEU A 79 -5.45 3.49 4.73
CA LEU A 79 -5.61 4.27 3.49
C LEU A 79 -7.08 4.62 3.24
N GLN A 80 -7.97 3.63 3.24
CA GLN A 80 -9.40 3.82 2.95
C GLN A 80 -10.08 4.78 3.92
N ASN A 81 -9.60 4.87 5.16
CA ASN A 81 -10.11 5.78 6.19
C ASN A 81 -9.30 7.08 6.33
N GLY A 82 -8.37 7.36 5.41
CA GLY A 82 -7.58 8.59 5.39
C GLY A 82 -6.62 8.74 6.58
N LYS A 83 -6.17 7.64 7.18
CA LYS A 83 -5.29 7.62 8.35
C LYS A 83 -3.82 7.70 7.92
N GLU A 84 -3.45 8.83 7.35
CA GLU A 84 -2.11 9.05 6.76
C GLU A 84 -0.96 8.75 7.72
N VAL A 85 -1.04 9.25 8.97
CA VAL A 85 -0.01 9.01 10.00
C VAL A 85 0.16 7.51 10.29
N MET A 86 -0.95 6.76 10.32
CA MET A 86 -0.92 5.30 10.48
C MET A 86 -0.26 4.60 9.29
N VAL A 87 -0.52 5.06 8.06
CA VAL A 87 0.07 4.48 6.85
C VAL A 87 1.59 4.68 6.85
N LEU A 88 2.05 5.90 7.13
CA LEU A 88 3.48 6.21 7.20
C LEU A 88 4.16 5.43 8.33
N TRP A 89 3.53 5.36 9.50
CA TRP A 89 4.06 4.55 10.60
C TRP A 89 4.14 3.06 10.25
N LEU A 90 3.11 2.48 9.63
CA LEU A 90 3.17 1.09 9.17
C LEU A 90 4.30 0.87 8.14
N LEU A 91 4.57 1.86 7.30
CA LEU A 91 5.66 1.80 6.34
C LEU A 91 7.05 1.86 7.01
N ASP A 92 7.18 2.61 8.10
CA ASP A 92 8.38 2.65 8.93
C ASP A 92 8.61 1.33 9.68
N VAL A 93 7.54 0.62 10.06
CA VAL A 93 7.62 -0.72 10.66
C VAL A 93 8.19 -1.72 9.65
N ASP A 94 7.69 -1.73 8.42
CA ASP A 94 8.11 -2.66 7.38
C ASP A 94 7.80 -2.09 5.98
N LYS A 95 8.87 -1.73 5.26
CA LYS A 95 8.78 -1.15 3.91
C LYS A 95 8.14 -2.09 2.89
N ASP A 96 8.28 -3.40 3.08
CA ASP A 96 7.72 -4.39 2.17
C ASP A 96 6.19 -4.50 2.27
N LEU A 97 5.55 -3.81 3.23
CA LEU A 97 4.09 -3.71 3.30
C LEU A 97 3.49 -3.01 2.07
N VAL A 98 4.26 -2.17 1.37
CA VAL A 98 3.84 -1.48 0.13
C VAL A 98 3.49 -2.44 -1.00
N ARG A 99 3.95 -3.71 -0.94
CA ARG A 99 3.65 -4.75 -1.94
C ARG A 99 2.64 -5.81 -1.46
N VAL A 100 2.08 -5.67 -0.26
CA VAL A 100 1.03 -6.57 0.22
C VAL A 100 -0.20 -6.42 -0.67
N LYS A 101 -0.69 -7.53 -1.23
CA LYS A 101 -1.86 -7.52 -2.11
C LYS A 101 -3.14 -7.84 -1.33
N ALA A 102 -4.07 -6.89 -1.35
CA ALA A 102 -5.44 -7.06 -0.87
C ALA A 102 -6.36 -7.68 -1.95
N ARG A 103 -7.66 -7.71 -1.67
CA ARG A 103 -8.72 -8.16 -2.57
C ARG A 103 -8.56 -7.54 -3.97
N GLY A 104 -8.63 -8.39 -4.99
CA GLY A 104 -8.45 -7.98 -6.39
C GLY A 104 -7.00 -7.77 -6.79
N GLY A 105 -6.02 -8.12 -5.94
CA GLY A 105 -4.60 -7.94 -6.21
C GLY A 105 -4.12 -6.50 -6.08
N LYS A 106 -4.93 -5.62 -5.47
CA LYS A 106 -4.57 -4.23 -5.21
C LYS A 106 -3.47 -4.16 -4.16
N THR A 107 -2.49 -3.30 -4.38
CA THR A 107 -1.46 -2.93 -3.40
C THR A 107 -1.83 -1.60 -2.74
N PRO A 108 -1.20 -1.20 -1.63
CA PRO A 108 -1.36 0.13 -1.04
C PRO A 108 -1.22 1.29 -2.04
N LEU A 109 -0.31 1.18 -3.01
CA LEU A 109 -0.15 2.18 -4.08
C LEU A 109 -1.40 2.31 -4.96
N HIS A 110 -2.07 1.19 -5.27
CA HIS A 110 -3.32 1.19 -6.02
C HIS A 110 -4.45 1.90 -5.25
N ASP A 111 -4.57 1.63 -3.95
CA ASP A 111 -5.58 2.29 -3.10
C ASP A 111 -5.29 3.79 -2.97
N ALA A 112 -4.04 4.19 -2.72
CA ALA A 112 -3.67 5.61 -2.67
C ALA A 112 -3.96 6.35 -3.99
N ALA A 113 -3.72 5.71 -5.13
CA ALA A 113 -4.05 6.25 -6.44
C ALA A 113 -5.57 6.35 -6.68
N GLU A 114 -6.36 5.39 -6.17
CA GLU A 114 -7.83 5.41 -6.24
C GLU A 114 -8.44 6.49 -5.36
N ILE A 115 -7.88 6.73 -4.18
CA ILE A 115 -8.38 7.72 -3.22
C ILE A 115 -8.02 9.14 -3.69
N GLY A 116 -6.75 9.34 -4.07
CA GLY A 116 -6.27 10.51 -4.81
C GLY A 116 -5.95 11.78 -4.00
N ASN A 117 -6.11 11.76 -2.67
CA ASN A 117 -5.78 12.88 -1.79
C ASN A 117 -4.63 12.60 -0.79
N LEU A 118 -4.15 11.35 -0.70
CA LEU A 118 -3.04 10.93 0.18
C LEU A 118 -1.69 11.01 -0.55
N LEU A 119 -1.35 12.20 -1.04
CA LEU A 119 -0.18 12.41 -1.91
C LEU A 119 1.16 12.19 -1.21
N SER A 120 1.23 12.47 0.10
CA SER A 120 2.38 12.19 0.96
C SER A 120 2.65 10.69 1.13
N CYS A 121 1.60 9.86 1.18
CA CYS A 121 1.77 8.41 1.18
C CYS A 121 2.42 7.92 -0.12
N LEU A 122 2.12 8.56 -1.27
CA LEU A 122 2.77 8.21 -2.54
C LEU A 122 4.29 8.44 -2.46
N ASP A 123 4.73 9.57 -1.88
CA ASP A 123 6.16 9.84 -1.68
C ASP A 123 6.80 8.75 -0.82
N GLY A 124 6.19 8.44 0.34
CA GLY A 124 6.68 7.38 1.21
C GLY A 124 6.75 6.02 0.50
N PHE A 125 5.73 5.66 -0.29
CA PHE A 125 5.72 4.40 -1.04
C PHE A 125 6.83 4.31 -2.07
N PHE A 126 7.15 5.41 -2.74
CA PHE A 126 8.26 5.45 -3.68
C PHE A 126 9.62 5.39 -2.99
N ASP A 127 9.77 6.02 -1.83
CA ASP A 127 10.99 5.93 -1.02
C ASP A 127 11.19 4.52 -0.45
N ALA A 128 10.09 3.79 -0.20
CA ALA A 128 10.12 2.41 0.28
C ALA A 128 10.40 1.40 -0.84
N CYS A 129 9.69 1.50 -1.96
CA CYS A 129 9.85 0.60 -3.11
C CYS A 129 9.48 1.31 -4.42
N PRO A 130 10.46 1.87 -5.15
CA PRO A 130 10.29 2.43 -6.49
C PRO A 130 9.58 1.50 -7.48
N GLU A 131 9.88 0.20 -7.41
CA GLU A 131 9.35 -0.82 -8.32
C GLU A 131 7.86 -1.09 -8.12
N SER A 132 7.26 -0.61 -7.01
CA SER A 132 5.82 -0.77 -6.75
C SER A 132 4.94 -0.10 -7.82
N ILE A 133 5.46 0.89 -8.55
CA ILE A 133 4.79 1.53 -9.70
C ILE A 133 4.43 0.53 -10.81
N GLN A 134 5.15 -0.59 -10.88
CA GLN A 134 4.95 -1.63 -11.89
C GLN A 134 3.94 -2.69 -11.47
N ASP A 135 3.54 -2.70 -10.19
CA ASP A 135 2.61 -3.70 -9.72
C ASP A 135 1.27 -3.54 -10.44
N VAL A 136 0.68 -4.70 -10.75
CA VAL A 136 -0.62 -4.78 -11.38
C VAL A 136 -1.62 -5.52 -10.51
N THR A 137 -2.87 -5.07 -10.59
CA THR A 137 -4.03 -5.79 -10.05
C THR A 137 -4.28 -7.09 -10.80
N ASN A 138 -5.24 -7.90 -10.33
CA ASN A 138 -5.67 -9.10 -11.03
C ASN A 138 -6.26 -8.82 -12.43
N GLN A 139 -6.67 -7.58 -12.71
CA GLN A 139 -7.12 -7.14 -14.04
C GLN A 139 -5.98 -6.58 -14.92
N GLY A 140 -4.75 -6.58 -14.41
CA GLY A 140 -3.59 -6.01 -15.09
C GLY A 140 -3.54 -4.49 -15.05
N ASP A 141 -4.29 -3.83 -14.16
CA ASP A 141 -4.27 -2.37 -14.01
C ASP A 141 -3.10 -1.97 -13.13
N THR A 142 -2.33 -0.97 -13.55
CA THR A 142 -1.34 -0.29 -12.70
C THR A 142 -2.00 0.83 -11.89
N ALA A 143 -1.30 1.40 -10.90
CA ALA A 143 -1.76 2.57 -10.15
C ALA A 143 -2.17 3.75 -11.05
N LEU A 144 -1.47 3.95 -12.18
CA LEU A 144 -1.81 4.99 -13.17
C LEU A 144 -3.16 4.74 -13.86
N HIS A 145 -3.45 3.49 -14.23
CA HIS A 145 -4.75 3.12 -14.80
C HIS A 145 -5.88 3.41 -13.81
N ILE A 146 -5.67 3.09 -12.53
CA ILE A 146 -6.63 3.35 -11.46
C ILE A 146 -6.87 4.84 -11.25
N ALA A 147 -5.81 5.65 -11.18
CA ALA A 147 -5.93 7.10 -11.01
C ALA A 147 -6.76 7.74 -12.14
N LEU A 148 -6.53 7.34 -13.40
CA LEU A 148 -7.30 7.81 -14.56
C LEU A 148 -8.76 7.39 -14.49
N ARG A 149 -9.02 6.09 -14.25
CA ARG A 149 -10.38 5.54 -14.16
C ARG A 149 -11.19 6.19 -13.04
N SER A 150 -10.52 6.51 -11.94
CA SER A 150 -11.10 7.16 -10.75
C SER A 150 -11.11 8.69 -10.85
N LYS A 151 -10.63 9.26 -11.97
CA LYS A 151 -10.53 10.71 -12.23
C LYS A 151 -9.73 11.46 -11.16
N LYS A 152 -8.72 10.82 -10.58
CA LYS A 152 -7.84 11.39 -9.55
C LYS A 152 -6.64 12.06 -10.19
N ILE A 153 -6.88 13.25 -10.75
CA ILE A 153 -5.88 14.00 -11.53
C ILE A 153 -4.60 14.27 -10.73
N LYS A 154 -4.70 14.72 -9.47
CA LYS A 154 -3.52 15.01 -8.64
C LYS A 154 -2.65 13.78 -8.37
N ALA A 155 -3.26 12.63 -8.10
CA ALA A 155 -2.51 11.39 -7.94
C ALA A 155 -1.90 10.95 -9.27
N PHE A 156 -2.64 11.06 -10.38
CA PHE A 156 -2.09 10.78 -11.70
C PHE A 156 -0.88 11.66 -12.03
N GLU A 157 -0.97 12.97 -11.81
CA GLU A 157 0.13 13.93 -11.99
C GLU A 157 1.34 13.55 -11.13
N LYS A 158 1.11 13.26 -9.85
CA LYS A 158 2.18 12.84 -8.93
C LYS A 158 2.88 11.55 -9.38
N LEU A 159 2.13 10.54 -9.80
CA LEU A 159 2.66 9.28 -10.34
C LEU A 159 3.45 9.52 -11.65
N MET A 160 2.96 10.41 -12.52
CA MET A 160 3.63 10.78 -13.76
C MET A 160 4.89 11.61 -13.53
N ASP A 161 4.86 12.53 -12.58
CA ASP A 161 6.02 13.33 -12.18
C ASP A 161 7.13 12.44 -11.66
N TRP A 162 6.79 11.47 -10.80
CA TRP A 162 7.75 10.48 -10.33
C TRP A 162 8.37 9.68 -11.47
N LEU A 163 7.55 9.16 -12.42
CA LEU A 163 8.07 8.44 -13.59
C LEU A 163 8.97 9.29 -14.48
N ARG A 164 8.63 10.57 -14.67
CA ARG A 164 9.45 11.49 -15.46
C ARG A 164 10.79 11.74 -14.78
N CYS A 165 10.78 11.94 -13.45
CA CYS A 165 11.98 12.12 -12.66
C CYS A 165 12.88 10.88 -12.65
N SER A 166 12.31 9.68 -12.53
CA SER A 166 13.08 8.44 -12.55
C SER A 166 13.76 8.18 -13.90
N ILE A 167 13.07 8.42 -15.02
CA ILE A 167 13.64 8.32 -16.38
C ILE A 167 14.79 9.32 -16.58
N PHE A 168 14.66 10.54 -16.05
CA PHE A 168 15.68 11.57 -16.19
C PHE A 168 16.96 11.24 -15.41
N ILE A 169 16.81 10.69 -14.19
CA ILE A 169 17.93 10.21 -13.37
C ILE A 169 18.66 9.07 -14.07
N ASP A 170 17.92 8.09 -14.63
CA ASP A 170 18.52 7.00 -15.39
C ASP A 170 19.35 7.54 -16.56
N ALA A 171 18.82 8.49 -17.34
CA ALA A 171 19.51 9.08 -18.50
C ALA A 171 20.82 9.81 -18.13
N GLN A 172 20.87 10.53 -17.00
CA GLN A 172 22.11 11.15 -16.49
C GLN A 172 23.11 10.10 -16.00
N PHE A 173 22.63 9.05 -15.30
CA PHE A 173 23.48 7.96 -14.80
C PHE A 173 24.21 7.23 -15.93
N TRP A 174 23.59 7.10 -17.11
CA TRP A 174 24.26 6.54 -18.31
C TRP A 174 25.34 7.47 -18.89
N GLN A 175 25.18 8.80 -18.81
CA GLN A 175 26.23 9.73 -19.23
C GLN A 175 27.47 9.65 -18.34
N GLU A 176 27.29 9.49 -17.02
CA GLU A 176 28.40 9.42 -16.06
C GLU A 176 29.07 8.04 -16.00
N ASN A 177 28.32 6.94 -16.08
CA ASN A 177 28.91 5.58 -16.02
C ASN A 177 29.46 5.06 -17.35
N SER A 178 29.08 5.65 -18.49
CA SER A 178 29.76 5.40 -19.76
C SER A 178 31.24 5.81 -19.71
N LEU A 179 31.62 6.68 -18.77
CA LEU A 179 33.00 7.14 -18.57
C LEU A 179 33.79 6.31 -17.54
N THR A 180 33.12 5.53 -16.68
CA THR A 180 33.76 4.85 -15.52
C THR A 180 33.71 3.31 -15.58
N GLY A 181 33.08 2.72 -16.59
CA GLY A 181 33.17 1.28 -16.88
C GLY A 181 32.57 0.35 -15.81
N LYS A 182 31.79 0.87 -14.87
CA LYS A 182 31.10 0.07 -13.84
C LYS A 182 29.63 -0.13 -14.21
N THR A 183 29.26 -1.35 -14.61
CA THR A 183 27.88 -1.76 -14.83
C THR A 183 27.19 -2.03 -13.48
N SER A 184 26.73 -0.96 -12.83
CA SER A 184 25.75 -1.05 -11.76
C SER A 184 24.37 -1.36 -12.35
N LYS A 185 23.56 -2.17 -11.66
CA LYS A 185 22.22 -2.61 -12.07
C LYS A 185 21.25 -1.41 -12.16
N ALA A 186 21.31 -0.64 -13.25
CA ALA A 186 20.28 0.33 -13.57
C ALA A 186 19.03 -0.42 -14.06
N THR A 187 17.94 -0.33 -13.31
CA THR A 187 16.71 -1.07 -13.57
C THR A 187 16.04 -0.54 -14.85
N PRO A 188 15.72 -1.36 -15.87
CA PRO A 188 15.00 -0.94 -17.10
C PRO A 188 13.53 -0.53 -16.87
N CYS A 189 13.21 -0.11 -15.65
CA CYS A 189 11.90 -0.11 -15.00
C CYS A 189 10.86 0.73 -15.75
N CYS A 190 11.28 1.86 -16.32
CA CYS A 190 10.37 2.89 -16.80
C CYS A 190 9.95 2.70 -18.28
N THR A 191 10.82 2.13 -19.12
CA THR A 191 10.57 2.00 -20.56
C THR A 191 9.46 0.99 -20.86
N LEU A 192 9.47 -0.15 -20.17
CA LEU A 192 8.46 -1.20 -20.33
C LEU A 192 7.09 -0.77 -19.78
N LEU A 193 7.07 0.00 -18.69
CA LEU A 193 5.83 0.49 -18.09
C LEU A 193 5.15 1.53 -19.01
N LEU A 194 5.91 2.45 -19.59
CA LEU A 194 5.39 3.43 -20.55
C LEU A 194 4.84 2.76 -21.82
N GLN A 195 5.47 1.68 -22.30
CA GLN A 195 4.96 0.90 -23.43
C GLN A 195 3.65 0.19 -23.08
N ALA A 196 3.56 -0.40 -21.89
CA ALA A 196 2.34 -1.09 -21.41
C ALA A 196 1.16 -0.13 -21.17
N ILE A 197 1.43 1.10 -20.69
CA ILE A 197 0.40 2.13 -20.52
C ILE A 197 -0.11 2.61 -21.88
N LYS A 198 0.78 2.79 -22.88
CA LYS A 198 0.40 3.24 -24.22
C LYS A 198 -0.49 2.22 -24.95
N SER A 199 -0.16 0.94 -24.94
CA SER A 199 -0.91 -0.09 -25.67
C SER A 199 -2.34 -0.28 -25.14
N ARG A 200 -2.56 -0.12 -23.83
CA ARG A 200 -3.88 -0.32 -23.21
C ARG A 200 -4.76 0.93 -23.22
N CYS A 201 -4.16 2.12 -23.25
CA CYS A 201 -4.88 3.36 -23.53
C CYS A 201 -5.48 3.34 -24.95
N SER A 202 -4.79 2.80 -25.95
CA SER A 202 -5.36 2.62 -27.31
C SER A 202 -6.55 1.67 -27.32
N GLU A 203 -6.47 0.52 -26.66
CA GLU A 203 -7.56 -0.48 -26.64
C GLU A 203 -8.85 0.03 -25.97
N ASN A 204 -8.75 0.94 -25.00
CA ASN A 204 -9.91 1.52 -24.30
C ASN A 204 -10.52 2.74 -25.00
N VAL A 205 -9.77 3.41 -25.90
CA VAL A 205 -10.33 4.46 -26.77
C VAL A 205 -11.19 3.82 -27.86
N ASP A 206 -10.73 2.72 -28.46
CA ASP A 206 -11.46 2.03 -29.54
C ASP A 206 -12.79 1.41 -29.08
N ARG A 207 -12.87 0.93 -27.83
CA ARG A 207 -14.12 0.40 -27.26
C ARG A 207 -15.19 1.45 -26.97
N LYS A 208 -14.82 2.74 -26.84
CA LYS A 208 -15.80 3.83 -26.68
C LYS A 208 -16.35 4.35 -28.00
N THR A 209 -15.70 4.05 -29.13
CA THR A 209 -16.17 4.41 -30.48
C THR A 209 -17.04 3.35 -31.14
N GLN A 210 -17.30 2.21 -30.48
CA GLN A 210 -18.12 1.10 -31.00
C GLN A 210 -19.51 0.97 -30.35
N CYS A 211 -19.92 1.94 -29.52
CA CYS A 211 -21.31 2.09 -29.06
C CYS A 211 -21.85 3.45 -29.55
N CYS A 212 -22.14 3.51 -30.85
CA CYS A 212 -23.05 4.45 -31.49
C CYS A 212 -23.89 3.66 -32.49
#